data_AF-A0A2T5C9S5-F1
#
_entry.id   AF-A0A2T5C9S5-F1
#
_cell.length_a   1.000
_cell.length_b   1.000
_cell.length_c   1.000
_cell.angle_alpha   90.00
_cell.angle_beta   90.00
_cell.angle_gamma   90.00
#
_symmetry.space_group_name_H-M   'P 1'
#
loop_
_entity.id
_entity.type
_entity.pdbx_description
1 polymer ?
#
loop_
_entity_poly.entity_id
_entity_poly.type
_entity_poly.pdbx_seq_one_letter_code
_entity_poly.pdbx_strand_id
1 'polypeptide(L)'
;MNKNFMKTFGTMAIALTFCLTMLFISSTSLAQQCLDNGDGTVTDKGAGLMWQKATAGQMTWDAAMSYASGLSMGGHSDWRLPNIDEILGLYHSPCKSMMEC
;
A
#
# COMPACT_ATOMS: atom_id res chain seq x y z
N MET A 1 27.83 26.69 37.98
CA MET A 1 27.17 25.85 36.94
C MET A 1 28.23 25.03 36.22
N ASN A 2 28.15 23.69 36.30
CA ASN A 2 29.19 22.79 35.77
C ASN A 2 29.09 22.68 34.24
N LYS A 3 30.07 23.22 33.52
CA LYS A 3 30.14 23.22 32.05
C LYS A 3 30.20 21.82 31.43
N ASN A 4 30.60 20.80 32.20
CA ASN A 4 30.65 19.41 31.76
C ASN A 4 29.26 18.76 31.80
N PHE A 5 28.43 19.14 32.78
CA PHE A 5 27.03 18.68 32.91
C PHE A 5 26.19 19.14 31.70
N MET A 6 26.38 20.36 31.21
CA MET A 6 25.63 20.87 30.06
C MET A 6 26.04 20.20 28.73
N LYS A 7 27.27 19.65 28.63
CA LYS A 7 27.77 18.94 27.44
C LYS A 7 27.25 17.50 27.35
N THR A 8 27.21 16.78 28.47
CA THR A 8 26.67 15.40 28.54
C THR A 8 25.15 15.35 28.32
N PHE A 9 24.41 16.39 28.72
CA PHE A 9 22.98 16.49 28.43
C PHE A 9 22.70 16.74 26.94
N GLY A 10 23.53 17.54 26.28
CA GLY A 10 23.42 17.80 24.84
C GLY A 10 23.68 16.55 23.98
N THR A 11 24.65 15.71 24.35
CA THR A 11 24.98 14.51 23.58
C THR A 11 23.96 13.39 23.72
N MET A 12 23.34 13.20 24.89
CA MET A 12 22.25 12.21 25.04
C MET A 12 20.99 12.59 24.26
N ALA A 13 20.64 13.89 24.23
CA ALA A 13 19.49 14.37 23.47
C ALA A 13 19.65 14.06 21.96
N ILE A 14 20.86 14.27 21.42
CA ILE A 14 21.18 13.99 20.00
C ILE A 14 21.08 12.49 19.70
N ALA A 15 21.61 11.63 20.58
CA ALA A 15 21.53 10.18 20.42
C ALA A 15 20.08 9.65 20.46
N LEU A 16 19.25 10.20 21.34
CA LEU A 16 17.83 9.83 21.45
C LEU A 16 17.04 10.28 20.23
N THR A 17 17.31 11.49 19.71
CA THR A 17 16.67 11.98 18.48
C THR A 17 17.08 11.17 17.26
N PHE A 18 18.34 10.75 17.14
CA PHE A 18 18.80 9.92 16.04
C PHE A 18 18.14 8.54 16.06
N CYS A 19 17.97 7.96 17.26
CA CYS A 19 17.24 6.71 17.45
C CYS A 19 15.76 6.84 17.07
N LEU A 20 15.10 7.93 17.49
CA LEU A 20 13.70 8.21 17.17
C LEU A 20 13.48 8.46 15.67
N THR A 21 14.40 9.16 14.99
CA THR A 21 14.32 9.33 13.53
C THR A 21 14.52 8.03 12.77
N MET A 22 15.37 7.13 13.26
CA MET A 22 15.57 5.81 12.65
C MET A 22 14.34 4.91 12.80
N LEU A 23 13.64 4.99 13.94
CA LEU A 23 12.36 4.30 14.15
C LEU A 23 11.27 4.80 13.19
N PHE A 24 11.30 6.08 12.81
CA PHE A 24 10.37 6.67 11.85
C PHE A 24 10.61 6.26 10.38
N ILE A 25 11.82 5.82 10.01
CA ILE A 25 12.11 5.39 8.63
C ILE A 25 11.51 3.99 8.35
N SER A 26 11.35 3.15 9.37
CA SER A 26 10.82 1.80 9.23
C SER A 26 9.31 1.74 8.95
N SER A 27 8.56 2.78 9.30
CA SER A 27 7.09 2.80 9.17
C SER A 27 6.58 3.14 7.76
N THR A 28 7.44 3.54 6.83
CA THR A 28 7.01 3.97 5.48
C THR A 28 6.94 2.84 4.43
N SER A 29 7.16 1.58 4.79
CA SER A 29 7.35 0.49 3.80
C SER A 29 6.08 0.10 3.02
N LEU A 30 4.90 0.09 3.64
CA LEU A 30 3.65 -0.26 2.94
C LEU A 30 3.05 0.93 2.18
N ALA A 31 3.07 2.11 2.78
CA ALA A 31 2.57 3.34 2.14
C ALA A 31 3.36 3.70 0.87
N GLN A 32 4.62 3.27 0.79
CA GLN A 32 5.38 3.41 -0.45
C GLN A 32 4.90 2.45 -1.54
N GLN A 33 4.52 1.21 -1.20
CA GLN A 33 4.20 0.15 -2.15
C GLN A 33 2.74 0.14 -2.61
N CYS A 34 1.82 0.51 -1.72
CA CYS A 34 0.38 0.50 -1.95
C CYS A 34 -0.18 1.91 -1.79
N LEU A 35 -0.94 2.38 -2.77
CA LEU A 35 -1.60 3.68 -2.74
C LEU A 35 -3.11 3.50 -2.85
N ASP A 36 -3.85 3.95 -1.84
CA ASP A 36 -5.29 4.15 -1.94
C ASP A 36 -5.54 5.44 -2.73
N ASN A 37 -6.21 5.33 -3.87
CA ASN A 37 -6.50 6.49 -4.73
C ASN A 37 -7.73 7.27 -4.26
N GLY A 38 -8.47 6.78 -3.27
CA GLY A 38 -9.66 7.45 -2.74
C GLY A 38 -10.89 7.42 -3.67
N ASP A 39 -10.81 6.66 -4.76
CA ASP A 39 -11.82 6.56 -5.82
C ASP A 39 -12.37 5.13 -6.01
N GLY A 40 -12.09 4.26 -5.03
CA GLY A 40 -12.43 2.84 -5.08
C GLY A 40 -11.33 1.95 -5.68
N THR A 41 -10.15 2.50 -5.98
CA THR A 41 -9.01 1.74 -6.51
C THR A 41 -7.79 1.78 -5.59
N VAL A 42 -6.93 0.76 -5.70
CA VAL A 42 -5.63 0.66 -5.02
C VAL A 42 -4.54 0.41 -6.05
N THR A 43 -3.52 1.26 -6.10
CA THR A 43 -2.34 1.06 -6.93
C THR A 43 -1.28 0.25 -6.19
N ASP A 44 -0.91 -0.91 -6.73
CA ASP A 44 0.23 -1.71 -6.28
C ASP A 44 1.45 -1.36 -7.14
N LYS A 45 2.34 -0.54 -6.60
CA LYS A 45 3.55 -0.07 -7.29
C LYS A 45 4.58 -1.19 -7.48
N GLY A 46 4.53 -2.26 -6.68
CA GLY A 46 5.44 -3.39 -6.80
C GLY A 46 5.09 -4.26 -8.00
N ALA A 47 3.79 -4.46 -8.25
CA ALA A 47 3.29 -5.18 -9.43
C ALA A 47 3.17 -4.28 -10.68
N GLY A 48 3.12 -2.96 -10.50
CA GLY A 48 2.82 -2.02 -11.59
C GLY A 48 1.36 -2.13 -12.06
N LEU A 49 0.47 -2.51 -11.16
CA LEU A 49 -0.94 -2.77 -11.43
C LEU A 49 -1.84 -1.92 -10.53
N MET A 50 -3.09 -1.77 -10.96
CA MET A 50 -4.14 -1.13 -10.17
C MET A 50 -5.30 -2.10 -10.00
N TRP A 51 -5.83 -2.11 -8.80
CA TRP A 51 -6.82 -3.07 -8.35
C TRP A 51 -8.09 -2.37 -7.93
N GLN A 52 -9.23 -3.03 -8.17
CA GLN A 52 -10.47 -2.65 -7.54
C GLN A 52 -10.37 -2.90 -6.04
N LYS A 53 -10.73 -1.90 -5.23
CA LYS A 53 -10.59 -1.97 -3.77
C LYS A 53 -11.61 -2.90 -3.12
N ALA A 54 -12.85 -2.90 -3.60
CA ALA A 54 -13.91 -3.75 -3.04
C ALA A 54 -14.18 -4.95 -3.94
N THR A 55 -14.37 -6.13 -3.36
CA THR A 55 -14.74 -7.31 -4.15
C THR A 55 -16.12 -7.13 -4.77
N ALA A 56 -16.29 -7.58 -6.02
CA ALA A 56 -17.56 -7.51 -6.74
C ALA A 56 -18.57 -8.62 -6.33
N GLY A 57 -18.23 -9.46 -5.35
CA GLY A 57 -19.03 -10.60 -4.92
C GLY A 57 -18.80 -11.88 -5.74
N GLN A 58 -19.50 -12.95 -5.37
CA GLN A 58 -19.43 -14.23 -6.07
C GLN A 58 -20.19 -14.17 -7.41
N MET A 59 -19.57 -14.69 -8.46
CA MET A 59 -20.17 -14.78 -9.80
C MET A 59 -19.56 -15.91 -10.60
N THR A 60 -20.20 -16.28 -11.72
CA THR A 60 -19.62 -17.22 -12.68
C THR A 60 -18.45 -16.59 -13.43
N TRP A 61 -17.60 -17.41 -14.04
CA TRP A 61 -16.46 -16.94 -14.83
C TRP A 61 -16.89 -15.96 -15.95
N ASP A 62 -17.92 -16.31 -16.71
CA ASP A 62 -18.43 -15.47 -17.80
C ASP A 62 -19.00 -14.13 -17.31
N ALA A 63 -19.67 -14.15 -16.16
CA ALA A 63 -20.14 -12.94 -15.52
C ALA A 63 -18.97 -12.07 -15.04
N ALA A 64 -17.89 -12.66 -14.52
CA ALA A 64 -16.69 -11.94 -14.10
C ALA A 64 -15.96 -11.27 -15.26
N MET A 65 -15.84 -11.95 -16.40
CA MET A 65 -15.26 -11.36 -17.61
C MET A 65 -16.08 -10.17 -18.10
N SER A 66 -17.41 -10.34 -18.16
CA SER A 66 -18.34 -9.28 -18.57
C SER A 66 -18.33 -8.11 -17.59
N TYR A 67 -18.28 -8.39 -16.29
CA TYR A 67 -18.17 -7.39 -15.24
C TYR A 67 -16.90 -6.56 -15.39
N ALA A 68 -15.73 -7.21 -15.47
CA ALA A 68 -14.46 -6.52 -15.55
C ALA A 68 -14.36 -5.66 -16.82
N SER A 69 -14.70 -6.21 -17.99
CA SER A 69 -14.63 -5.48 -19.26
C SER A 69 -15.63 -4.33 -19.39
N GLY A 70 -16.75 -4.38 -18.66
CA GLY A 70 -17.74 -3.31 -18.62
C GLY A 70 -17.57 -2.31 -17.48
N LEU A 71 -16.58 -2.51 -16.60
CA LEU A 71 -16.40 -1.70 -15.41
C LEU A 71 -15.84 -0.31 -15.79
N SER A 72 -16.43 0.73 -15.18
CA SER A 72 -15.91 2.09 -15.22
C SER A 72 -15.73 2.59 -13.79
N MET A 73 -14.48 2.71 -13.33
CA MET A 73 -14.13 3.06 -11.94
C MET A 73 -12.80 3.82 -11.92
N GLY A 74 -12.65 4.77 -10.99
CA GLY A 74 -11.42 5.57 -10.85
C GLY A 74 -11.07 6.41 -12.08
N GLY A 75 -12.02 6.69 -12.97
CA GLY A 75 -11.77 7.35 -14.25
C GLY A 75 -11.21 6.42 -15.35
N HIS A 76 -11.18 5.11 -15.10
CA HIS A 76 -10.70 4.08 -16.02
C HIS A 76 -11.85 3.18 -16.50
N SER A 77 -11.77 2.75 -17.77
CA SER A 77 -12.74 1.86 -18.42
C SER A 77 -12.09 0.67 -19.13
N ASP A 78 -10.81 0.43 -18.86
CA ASP A 78 -9.94 -0.59 -19.45
C ASP A 78 -9.68 -1.76 -18.49
N TRP A 79 -10.62 -1.99 -17.58
CA TRP A 79 -10.55 -3.02 -16.56
C TRP A 79 -10.60 -4.43 -17.17
N ARG A 80 -9.85 -5.35 -16.57
CA ARG A 80 -9.81 -6.78 -16.95
C ARG A 80 -9.64 -7.66 -15.72
N LEU A 81 -9.94 -8.94 -15.89
CA LEU A 81 -9.54 -9.94 -14.89
C LEU A 81 -7.99 -10.05 -14.88
N PRO A 82 -7.40 -10.26 -13.69
CA PRO A 82 -5.99 -10.61 -13.60
C PRO A 82 -5.71 -11.97 -14.23
N ASN A 83 -4.50 -12.14 -14.76
CA ASN A 83 -4.01 -13.45 -15.17
C ASN A 83 -3.57 -14.27 -13.94
N ILE A 84 -3.20 -15.53 -14.17
CA ILE A 84 -2.85 -16.46 -13.07
C ILE A 84 -1.66 -15.95 -12.23
N ASP A 85 -0.63 -15.40 -12.87
CA ASP A 85 0.56 -14.91 -12.18
C ASP A 85 0.24 -13.65 -11.36
N GLU A 86 -0.61 -12.78 -11.88
CA GLU A 86 -1.08 -11.58 -11.20
C GLU A 86 -1.99 -11.90 -10.01
N ILE A 87 -2.84 -12.92 -10.12
CA ILE A 87 -3.64 -13.43 -8.98
C ILE A 87 -2.72 -13.95 -7.88
N LEU A 88 -1.71 -14.75 -8.24
CA LEU A 88 -0.75 -15.29 -7.29
C LEU A 88 0.08 -14.18 -6.65
N GLY A 89 0.48 -13.18 -7.44
CA GLY A 89 1.15 -11.97 -6.98
C GLY A 89 0.28 -11.19 -6.00
N LEU A 90 -0.99 -10.98 -6.33
CA LEU A 90 -1.96 -10.29 -5.48
C LEU A 90 -2.17 -11.02 -4.14
N TYR A 91 -2.23 -12.35 -4.15
CA TYR A 91 -2.38 -13.15 -2.94
C TYR A 91 -1.22 -12.95 -1.94
N HIS A 92 0.00 -12.77 -2.45
CA HIS A 92 1.20 -12.48 -1.65
C HIS A 92 1.49 -10.98 -1.49
N SER A 93 0.69 -10.11 -2.11
CA SER A 93 0.95 -8.67 -2.12
C SER A 93 0.72 -8.08 -0.72
N PRO A 94 1.60 -7.19 -0.25
CA PRO A 94 1.34 -6.40 0.96
C PRO A 94 0.09 -5.52 0.83
N CYS A 95 -0.36 -5.24 -0.40
CA CYS A 95 -1.54 -4.41 -0.67
C CYS A 95 -2.86 -5.17 -0.47
N LYS A 96 -2.82 -6.49 -0.32
CA LYS A 96 -4.01 -7.34 -0.20
C LYS A 96 -4.97 -6.86 0.90
N SER A 97 -4.45 -6.47 2.06
CA SER A 97 -5.26 -6.01 3.20
C SER A 97 -6.04 -4.71 2.93
N MET A 98 -5.65 -3.94 1.90
CA MET A 98 -6.35 -2.72 1.50
C MET A 98 -7.56 -3.01 0.58
N MET A 99 -7.68 -4.24 0.09
CA MET A 99 -8.70 -4.67 -0.88
C MET A 99 -9.74 -5.64 -0.27
N GLU A 100 -9.63 -5.91 1.03
CA GLU A 100 -10.59 -6.68 1.79
C GLU A 100 -11.60 -5.69 2.41
N CYS A 101 -12.90 -5.91 2.16
CA CYS A 101 -13.98 -5.13 2.75
C CYS A 101 -14.12 -5.38 4.25
#